data_AF-A0A8J6LK97-F1
#
_entry.id   AF-A0A8J6LK97-F1
#
_cell.length_a   1.000
_cell.length_b   1.000
_cell.length_c   1.000
_cell.angle_alpha   90.00
_cell.angle_beta   90.00
_cell.angle_gamma   90.00
#
_symmetry.space_group_name_H-M   'P 1'
#
loop_
_entity.id
_entity.type
_entity.pdbx_description
1 polymer ?
#
loop_
_entity_poly.entity_id
_entity_poly.type
_entity_poly.pdbx_seq_one_letter_code
_entity_poly.pdbx_strand_id
1 'polypeptide(L)'
;MTSPQTVTSRQQSRFRKAGAVYAGLGLFAIVFFGLIKPASNDVTIRFTNSTGLTFPALPVVIVLGVFTLLAGLVLLPGPERVRKLGVLGRFGTMTGVALTSFVGAFVIWAVSLATTDNTILAIDMLYGTLIAALPLI
;
A
#
# COMPACT_ATOMS: atom_id res chain seq x y z
N MET A 1 29.74 14.21 -20.07
CA MET A 1 29.81 12.74 -20.22
C MET A 1 29.63 12.11 -18.84
N THR A 2 28.41 11.77 -18.44
CA THR A 2 28.15 11.09 -17.16
C THR A 2 28.33 9.59 -17.35
N SER A 3 29.24 8.99 -16.58
CA SER A 3 29.50 7.55 -16.62
C SER A 3 28.20 6.76 -16.38
N PRO A 4 27.94 5.68 -17.13
CA PRO A 4 26.83 4.79 -16.84
C PRO A 4 27.13 4.12 -15.49
N GLN A 5 26.46 4.57 -14.43
CA GLN A 5 26.52 3.90 -13.13
C GLN A 5 26.07 2.45 -13.32
N THR A 6 27.03 1.54 -13.16
CA THR A 6 26.81 0.09 -13.15
C THR A 6 25.92 -0.24 -11.97
N VAL A 7 24.70 -0.69 -12.25
CA VAL A 7 23.81 -1.24 -11.23
C VAL A 7 24.53 -2.42 -10.59
N THR A 8 24.81 -2.32 -9.30
CA THR A 8 25.46 -3.43 -8.59
C THR A 8 24.50 -4.61 -8.45
N SER A 9 25.01 -5.85 -8.54
CA SER A 9 24.22 -7.07 -8.35
C SER A 9 23.44 -7.09 -7.02
N ARG A 10 23.96 -6.39 -5.99
CA ARG A 10 23.30 -6.18 -4.69
C ARG A 10 22.07 -5.28 -4.77
N GLN A 11 22.09 -4.20 -5.56
CA GLN A 11 20.92 -3.34 -5.75
C GLN A 11 19.83 -4.07 -6.54
N GLN A 12 20.22 -4.84 -7.56
CA GLN A 12 19.27 -5.64 -8.33
C GLN A 12 18.58 -6.70 -7.47
N SER A 13 19.29 -7.39 -6.57
CA SER A 13 18.67 -8.36 -5.67
C SER A 13 17.71 -7.72 -4.66
N ARG A 14 18.01 -6.51 -4.15
CA ARG A 14 17.13 -5.78 -3.22
C ARG A 14 15.80 -5.38 -3.86
N PHE A 15 15.82 -4.85 -5.09
CA PHE A 15 14.59 -4.47 -5.81
C PHE A 15 13.70 -5.68 -6.07
N ARG A 16 14.28 -6.81 -6.50
CA ARG A 16 13.53 -8.03 -6.78
C ARG A 16 12.91 -8.62 -5.51
N LYS A 17 13.66 -8.62 -4.40
CA LYS A 17 13.15 -9.06 -3.09
C LYS A 17 12.01 -8.17 -2.60
N ALA A 18 12.19 -6.85 -2.64
CA ALA A 18 11.16 -5.89 -2.25
C ALA A 18 9.90 -6.04 -3.13
N GLY A 19 10.07 -6.14 -4.46
CA GLY A 19 8.98 -6.35 -5.40
C GLY A 19 8.20 -7.64 -5.13
N ALA A 20 8.91 -8.75 -4.86
CA ALA A 20 8.27 -10.02 -4.49
C ALA A 20 7.49 -9.91 -3.18
N VAL A 21 8.03 -9.21 -2.17
CA VAL A 21 7.34 -8.98 -0.89
C VAL A 21 6.07 -8.15 -1.11
N TYR A 22 6.14 -7.02 -1.81
CA TYR A 22 4.96 -6.17 -2.05
C TYR A 22 3.93 -6.85 -2.95
N ALA A 23 4.37 -7.61 -3.95
CA ALA A 23 3.45 -8.42 -4.75
C ALA A 23 2.73 -9.47 -3.89
N GLY A 24 3.47 -10.14 -3.00
CA GLY A 24 2.91 -11.08 -2.02
C GLY A 24 1.91 -10.41 -1.07
N LEU A 25 2.24 -9.23 -0.54
CA LEU A 25 1.37 -8.46 0.35
C LEU A 25 0.10 -7.98 -0.36
N GLY A 26 0.21 -7.52 -1.62
CA GLY A 26 -0.94 -7.13 -2.43
C GLY A 26 -1.87 -8.32 -2.71
N LEU A 27 -1.30 -9.48 -3.08
CA LEU A 27 -2.07 -10.70 -3.26
C LEU A 27 -2.72 -11.16 -1.95
N PHE A 28 -1.97 -11.10 -0.84
CA PHE A 28 -2.49 -11.39 0.49
C PHE A 28 -3.67 -10.47 0.83
N ALA A 29 -3.58 -9.17 0.57
CA ALA A 29 -4.68 -8.24 0.83
C ALA A 29 -5.93 -8.61 0.00
N ILE A 30 -5.77 -8.89 -1.30
CA ILE A 30 -6.90 -9.25 -2.17
C ILE A 30 -7.55 -10.57 -1.70
N VAL A 31 -6.75 -11.60 -1.46
CA VAL A 31 -7.26 -12.94 -1.14
C VAL A 31 -7.77 -12.99 0.30
N PHE A 32 -6.98 -12.53 1.26
CA PHE A 32 -7.34 -12.65 2.67
C PHE A 32 -8.42 -11.66 3.06
N PHE A 33 -8.26 -10.36 2.76
CA PHE A 33 -9.23 -9.34 3.15
C PHE A 33 -10.44 -9.27 2.21
N GLY A 34 -10.30 -9.74 0.96
CA GLY A 34 -11.37 -9.71 -0.03
C GLY A 34 -12.16 -11.02 -0.14
N LEU A 35 -11.53 -12.18 0.05
CA LEU A 35 -12.17 -13.49 -0.20
C LEU A 35 -12.30 -14.38 1.04
N ILE A 36 -11.23 -14.55 1.83
CA ILE A 36 -11.22 -15.50 2.97
C ILE A 36 -11.91 -14.91 4.20
N LYS A 37 -11.58 -13.66 4.54
CA LYS A 37 -12.17 -12.86 5.61
C LYS A 37 -12.64 -11.55 5.00
N PRO A 38 -13.70 -11.59 4.17
CA PRO A 38 -14.16 -10.43 3.43
C PRO A 38 -14.50 -9.29 4.39
N ALA A 39 -14.08 -8.08 4.03
CA ALA A 39 -14.60 -6.87 4.65
C ALA A 39 -16.14 -6.87 4.53
N SER A 40 -16.83 -6.77 5.67
CA SER A 40 -18.27 -7.03 5.74
C SER A 40 -19.12 -5.78 5.82
N ASN A 41 -18.66 -4.77 6.57
CA ASN A 41 -19.42 -3.54 6.79
C ASN A 41 -18.85 -2.38 5.97
N ASP A 42 -19.72 -1.43 5.62
CA ASP A 42 -19.29 -0.15 5.08
C ASP A 42 -18.48 0.61 6.12
N VAL A 43 -17.43 1.29 5.67
CA VAL A 43 -16.55 2.09 6.53
C VAL A 43 -16.87 3.56 6.32
N THR A 44 -16.98 4.29 7.43
CA THR A 44 -17.19 5.73 7.41
C THR A 44 -15.93 6.44 7.87
N ILE A 45 -15.34 7.26 7.01
CA ILE A 45 -14.28 8.20 7.39
C ILE A 45 -14.94 9.50 7.83
N ARG A 46 -14.84 9.84 9.11
CA ARG A 46 -15.34 11.12 9.66
C ARG A 46 -14.27 12.21 9.56
N PHE A 47 -14.64 13.35 8.98
CA PHE A 47 -13.82 14.55 8.95
C PHE A 47 -14.13 15.49 10.12
N THR A 48 -15.40 15.50 10.56
CA THR A 48 -15.87 16.21 11.76
C THR A 48 -16.89 15.35 12.51
N ASN A 49 -17.40 15.86 13.64
CA ASN A 49 -18.44 15.17 14.41
C ASN A 49 -19.75 14.96 13.62
N SER A 50 -19.99 15.75 12.57
CA SER A 50 -21.23 15.72 11.77
C SER A 50 -21.04 15.44 10.29
N THR A 51 -19.79 15.36 9.79
CA THR A 51 -19.50 15.06 8.38
C THR A 51 -18.58 13.87 8.24
N GLY A 52 -18.98 12.93 7.37
CA GLY A 52 -18.19 11.76 7.02
C GLY A 52 -18.50 11.27 5.62
N LEU A 53 -17.58 10.49 5.07
CA LEU A 53 -17.71 9.79 3.80
C LEU A 53 -17.82 8.30 4.09
N THR A 54 -18.96 7.71 3.72
CA THR A 54 -19.20 6.27 3.83
C THR A 54 -18.96 5.63 2.48
N PHE A 55 -18.23 4.51 2.46
CA PHE A 55 -17.97 3.76 1.25
C PHE A 55 -17.95 2.25 1.54
N PRO A 56 -18.25 1.44 0.51
CA PRO A 56 -18.19 -0.01 0.63
C PRO A 56 -16.75 -0.46 0.86
N ALA A 57 -16.48 -1.10 2.00
CA ALA A 57 -15.12 -1.45 2.40
C ALA A 57 -14.49 -2.50 1.49
N LEU A 58 -15.26 -3.52 1.09
CA LEU A 58 -14.79 -4.62 0.26
C LEU A 58 -14.13 -4.18 -1.07
N PRO A 59 -14.79 -3.41 -1.95
CA PRO A 59 -14.16 -2.97 -3.20
C PRO A 59 -12.95 -2.07 -2.94
N VAL A 60 -12.98 -1.24 -1.88
CA VAL A 60 -11.85 -0.36 -1.55
C VAL A 60 -10.63 -1.16 -1.13
N VAL A 61 -10.81 -2.17 -0.27
CA VAL A 61 -9.74 -3.08 0.16
C VAL A 61 -9.13 -3.83 -1.03
N ILE A 62 -9.95 -4.33 -1.95
CA ILE A 62 -9.47 -5.00 -3.17
C ILE A 62 -8.66 -4.04 -4.04
N VAL A 63 -9.16 -2.82 -4.29
CA VAL A 63 -8.46 -1.81 -5.10
C VAL A 63 -7.11 -1.46 -4.48
N LEU A 64 -7.04 -1.26 -3.17
CA LEU A 64 -5.79 -0.98 -2.46
C LEU A 64 -4.82 -2.18 -2.49
N GLY A 65 -5.33 -3.41 -2.40
CA GLY A 65 -4.56 -4.62 -2.62
C GLY A 65 -3.97 -4.71 -4.03
N VAL A 66 -4.75 -4.32 -5.06
CA VAL A 66 -4.30 -4.25 -6.46
C VAL A 66 -3.20 -3.22 -6.63
N PHE A 67 -3.31 -2.02 -6.05
CA PHE A 67 -2.25 -1.02 -6.10
C PHE A 67 -0.93 -1.54 -5.49
N THR A 68 -1.03 -2.22 -4.35
CA THR A 68 0.12 -2.86 -3.69
C THR A 68 0.76 -3.92 -4.58
N LEU A 69 -0.07 -4.77 -5.19
CA LEU A 69 0.37 -5.83 -6.10
C LEU A 69 1.08 -5.24 -7.32
N LEU A 70 0.48 -4.24 -7.98
CA LEU A 70 1.04 -3.58 -9.14
C LEU A 70 2.38 -2.90 -8.83
N ALA A 71 2.48 -2.21 -7.69
CA ALA A 71 3.75 -1.62 -7.24
C ALA A 71 4.83 -2.70 -7.05
N GLY A 72 4.49 -3.85 -6.47
CA GLY A 72 5.41 -4.99 -6.35
C GLY A 72 5.84 -5.59 -7.70
N LEU A 73 4.89 -5.78 -8.62
CA LEU A 73 5.15 -6.29 -9.97
C LEU A 73 6.07 -5.36 -10.79
N VAL A 74 5.95 -4.04 -10.61
CA VAL A 74 6.84 -3.07 -11.27
C VAL A 74 8.28 -3.16 -10.74
N LEU A 75 8.46 -3.55 -9.47
CA LEU A 75 9.79 -3.67 -8.84
C LEU A 75 10.49 -5.02 -9.12
N LEU A 76 9.72 -6.08 -9.39
CA LEU A 76 10.19 -7.45 -9.71
C LEU A 76 11.18 -7.59 -10.87
N PRO A 77 11.07 -6.86 -12.00
CA PRO A 77 12.03 -6.96 -13.10
C PRO A 77 13.38 -6.28 -12.81
N GLY A 78 13.50 -5.55 -11.69
CA GLY A 78 14.76 -4.93 -11.26
C GLY A 78 15.03 -3.54 -11.87
N PRO A 79 16.09 -2.88 -11.38
CA PRO A 79 16.33 -1.45 -11.58
C PRO A 79 16.58 -1.06 -13.05
N GLU A 80 17.09 -1.95 -13.90
CA GLU A 80 17.33 -1.64 -15.34
C GLU A 80 16.04 -1.48 -16.14
N ARG A 81 15.04 -2.35 -15.91
CA ARG A 81 13.72 -2.18 -16.55
C ARG A 81 12.95 -1.02 -15.93
N VAL A 82 13.04 -0.84 -14.62
CA VAL A 82 12.48 0.34 -13.92
C VAL A 82 13.10 1.63 -14.48
N ARG A 83 14.38 1.61 -14.89
CA ARG A 83 15.06 2.73 -15.58
C ARG A 83 14.43 3.04 -16.92
N LYS A 84 14.23 2.02 -17.74
CA LYS A 84 13.64 2.14 -19.08
C LYS A 84 12.19 2.64 -19.03
N LEU A 85 11.46 2.31 -17.97
CA LEU A 85 10.11 2.84 -17.72
C LEU A 85 10.11 4.33 -17.31
N GLY A 86 11.26 4.99 -17.19
CA GLY A 86 11.36 6.38 -16.71
C GLY A 86 11.08 6.52 -15.21
N VAL A 87 11.11 5.42 -14.47
CA VAL A 87 10.77 5.35 -13.03
C VAL A 87 12.03 5.38 -12.16
N LEU A 88 13.22 5.58 -12.76
CA LEU A 88 14.47 5.66 -11.99
C LEU A 88 14.45 6.90 -11.09
N GLY A 89 14.50 6.69 -9.78
CA GLY A 89 14.33 7.73 -8.75
C GLY A 89 13.08 7.53 -7.88
N ARG A 90 12.14 6.66 -8.29
CA ARG A 90 10.86 6.42 -7.60
C ARG A 90 10.81 5.10 -6.81
N PHE A 91 11.95 4.45 -6.50
CA PHE A 91 11.91 3.25 -5.65
C PHE A 91 11.24 3.54 -4.30
N GLY A 92 11.65 4.64 -3.65
CA GLY A 92 11.02 5.12 -2.43
C GLY A 92 9.54 5.45 -2.63
N THR A 93 9.15 6.05 -3.76
CA THR A 93 7.75 6.35 -4.07
C THR A 93 6.91 5.09 -4.27
N MET A 94 7.41 4.10 -5.02
CA MET A 94 6.73 2.82 -5.26
C MET A 94 6.61 2.01 -3.98
N THR A 95 7.67 1.97 -3.17
CA THR A 95 7.62 1.40 -1.83
C THR A 95 6.60 2.12 -0.95
N GLY A 96 6.60 3.45 -0.96
CA GLY A 96 5.63 4.27 -0.22
C GLY A 96 4.20 3.97 -0.64
N VAL A 97 3.91 3.97 -1.95
CA VAL A 97 2.59 3.61 -2.49
C VAL A 97 2.20 2.19 -2.07
N ALA A 98 3.08 1.21 -2.23
CA ALA A 98 2.79 -0.16 -1.83
C ALA A 98 2.48 -0.27 -0.33
N LEU A 99 3.29 0.37 0.52
CA LEU A 99 3.11 0.33 1.96
C LEU A 99 1.83 1.04 2.39
N THR A 100 1.60 2.26 1.91
CA THR A 100 0.43 3.07 2.25
C THR A 100 -0.85 2.40 1.75
N SER A 101 -0.86 1.85 0.53
CA SER A 101 -2.00 1.10 0.02
C SER A 101 -2.26 -0.16 0.84
N PHE A 102 -1.23 -0.94 1.19
CA PHE A 102 -1.39 -2.14 2.00
C PHE A 102 -1.91 -1.83 3.41
N VAL A 103 -1.30 -0.85 4.10
CA VAL A 103 -1.72 -0.41 5.43
C VAL A 103 -3.14 0.15 5.38
N GLY A 104 -3.48 0.95 4.37
CA GLY A 104 -4.84 1.43 4.16
C GLY A 104 -5.84 0.28 3.97
N ALA A 105 -5.48 -0.73 3.17
CA ALA A 105 -6.31 -1.93 2.99
C ALA A 105 -6.53 -2.66 4.31
N PHE A 106 -5.47 -2.85 5.10
CA PHE A 106 -5.53 -3.48 6.41
C PHE A 106 -6.41 -2.70 7.40
N VAL A 107 -6.25 -1.38 7.49
CA VAL A 107 -7.02 -0.54 8.42
C VAL A 107 -8.51 -0.55 8.04
N ILE A 108 -8.82 -0.39 6.76
CA ILE A 108 -10.22 -0.42 6.28
C ILE A 108 -10.83 -1.81 6.52
N TRP A 109 -10.08 -2.88 6.25
CA TRP A 109 -10.51 -4.23 6.56
C TRP A 109 -10.77 -4.43 8.06
N ALA A 110 -9.83 -4.03 8.92
CA ALA A 110 -9.95 -4.19 10.37
C ALA A 110 -11.16 -3.42 10.92
N VAL A 111 -11.38 -2.20 10.46
CA VAL A 111 -12.54 -1.39 10.88
C VAL A 111 -13.84 -1.92 10.30
N SER A 112 -13.84 -2.46 9.08
CA SER A 112 -15.04 -3.10 8.53
C SER A 112 -15.50 -4.33 9.33
N LEU A 113 -14.60 -4.93 10.10
CA LEU A 113 -14.88 -6.06 10.98
C LEU A 113 -15.16 -5.64 12.43
N ALA A 114 -15.04 -4.35 12.76
CA ALA A 114 -15.32 -3.86 14.10
C ALA A 114 -16.81 -4.04 14.44
N THR A 115 -17.10 -4.50 15.65
CA THR A 115 -18.47 -4.83 16.08
C THR A 115 -19.23 -3.64 16.65
N THR A 116 -18.54 -2.57 17.00
CA THR A 116 -19.10 -1.43 17.77
C THR A 116 -19.16 -0.15 16.95
N ASP A 117 -18.10 0.20 16.22
CA ASP A 117 -18.08 1.37 15.34
C ASP A 117 -17.24 1.10 14.09
N ASN A 118 -17.89 1.12 12.91
CA ASN A 118 -17.22 1.03 11.61
C ASN A 118 -16.71 2.42 11.14
N THR A 119 -16.22 3.21 12.09
CA THR A 119 -15.93 4.63 11.88
C THR A 119 -14.46 4.92 12.18
N ILE A 120 -13.80 5.63 11.28
CA ILE A 120 -12.44 6.12 11.48
C ILE A 120 -12.45 7.64 11.41
N LEU A 121 -11.84 8.31 12.39
CA LEU A 121 -11.57 9.74 12.28
C LEU A 121 -10.39 9.96 11.31
N ALA A 122 -10.58 10.84 10.33
CA ALA A 122 -9.54 11.18 9.36
C ALA A 122 -8.25 11.69 10.04
N ILE A 123 -8.40 12.35 11.19
CA ILE A 123 -7.30 12.81 12.04
C ILE A 123 -6.47 11.65 12.60
N ASP A 124 -7.11 10.57 13.03
CA ASP A 124 -6.41 9.40 13.60
C ASP A 124 -5.65 8.64 12.51
N MET A 125 -6.20 8.58 11.29
CA MET A 125 -5.45 8.11 10.13
C MET A 125 -4.23 8.99 9.86
N LEU A 126 -4.39 10.31 9.87
CA LEU A 126 -3.29 11.24 9.61
C LEU A 126 -2.18 11.10 10.65
N TYR A 127 -2.52 11.08 11.95
CA TYR A 127 -1.57 10.88 13.04
C TYR A 127 -0.91 9.51 13.00
N GLY A 128 -1.68 8.44 12.79
CA GLY A 128 -1.14 7.08 12.67
C GLY A 128 -0.15 6.97 11.51
N THR A 129 -0.46 7.61 10.38
CA THR A 129 0.44 7.65 9.21
C THR A 129 1.70 8.46 9.50
N LEU A 130 1.58 9.59 10.21
CA LEU A 130 2.72 10.45 10.58
C LEU A 130 3.65 9.75 11.58
N ILE A 131 3.09 9.07 12.58
CA ILE A 131 3.86 8.29 13.58
C ILE A 131 4.56 7.12 12.89
N ALA A 132 3.87 6.41 11.99
CA ALA A 132 4.48 5.33 11.21
C ALA A 132 5.57 5.83 10.25
N ALA A 133 5.52 7.10 9.85
CA ALA A 133 6.51 7.72 8.98
C ALA A 133 7.74 8.26 9.73
N LEU A 134 7.68 8.53 11.04
CA LEU A 134 8.80 9.05 11.83
C LEU A 134 10.12 8.27 11.70
N PRO A 135 10.14 6.92 11.64
CA PRO A 135 11.41 6.17 11.49
C PRO A 135 12.05 6.31 10.09
N LEU A 136 11.35 6.93 9.15
CA LEU A 136 11.78 7.10 7.75
C LEU A 136 12.34 8.51 7.48
N ILE A 137 12.26 9.44 8.44
CA ILE A 137 12.78 10.81 8.40
C ILE A 137 14.06 10.88 9.23
#